data_AF-A0A7J3WMT6-F1
#
_entry.id   AF-A0A7J3WMT6-F1
#
_cell.length_a   1.000
_cell.length_b   1.000
_cell.length_c   1.000
_cell.angle_alpha   90.00
_cell.angle_beta   90.00
_cell.angle_gamma   90.00
#
_symmetry.space_group_name_H-M   'P 1'
#
loop_
_entity.id
_entity.type
_entity.pdbx_description
1 polymer ?
#
loop_
_entity_poly.entity_id
_entity_poly.type
_entity_poly.pdbx_seq_one_letter_code
_entity_poly.pdbx_strand_id
1 'polypeptide(L)'
;MVDGDPEFVEVTSRPMRSRALCVDDMTGYEITERSIELVDEMGVDEVIARIEFTGTMNEAERNSINFAEIKQHANGAAYFTINDKTVVSDYLNIRGERIVFSPYAELERYLAMTDNLTSEIYDLGSRIIQERLER
;
A
#
# COMPACT_ATOMS: atom_id res chain seq x y z
N MET A 1 -6.68 -37.63 -48.12
CA MET A 1 -5.62 -36.62 -48.00
C MET A 1 -6.29 -35.27 -48.16
N VAL A 2 -6.11 -34.36 -47.21
CA VAL A 2 -6.50 -32.96 -47.41
C VAL A 2 -5.40 -32.39 -48.30
N ASP A 3 -5.74 -32.09 -49.55
CA ASP A 3 -4.83 -31.67 -50.60
C ASP A 3 -4.88 -30.14 -50.67
N GLY A 4 -3.84 -29.46 -50.20
CA GLY A 4 -3.75 -28.00 -50.19
C GLY A 4 -2.93 -27.44 -49.02
N ASP A 5 -2.15 -26.40 -49.28
CA ASP A 5 -1.49 -25.62 -48.23
C ASP A 5 -2.57 -24.96 -47.36
N PRO A 6 -2.50 -25.08 -46.02
CA PRO A 6 -3.51 -24.52 -45.15
C PRO A 6 -3.55 -23.00 -45.25
N GLU A 7 -4.72 -22.44 -45.56
CA GLU A 7 -4.97 -21.01 -45.54
C GLU A 7 -5.58 -20.58 -44.20
N PHE A 8 -5.09 -19.47 -43.64
CA PHE A 8 -5.68 -18.86 -42.46
C PHE A 8 -6.95 -18.10 -42.86
N VAL A 9 -8.07 -18.50 -42.27
CA VAL A 9 -9.34 -17.76 -42.37
C VAL A 9 -9.47 -16.88 -41.14
N GLU A 10 -9.44 -15.56 -41.34
CA GLU A 10 -9.67 -14.60 -40.26
C GLU A 10 -11.15 -14.62 -39.83
N VAL A 11 -11.36 -14.63 -38.51
CA VAL A 11 -12.71 -14.60 -37.90
C VAL A 11 -12.80 -13.36 -37.04
N THR A 12 -13.90 -12.62 -37.18
CA THR A 12 -14.18 -11.46 -36.33
C THR A 12 -14.45 -11.88 -34.90
N SER A 13 -13.63 -11.37 -33.98
CA SER A 13 -13.80 -11.54 -32.53
C SER A 13 -13.86 -10.18 -31.84
N ARG A 14 -14.42 -10.15 -30.63
CA ARG A 14 -14.38 -8.95 -29.79
C ARG A 14 -12.91 -8.60 -29.47
N PRO A 15 -12.49 -7.33 -29.58
CA PRO A 15 -11.12 -6.93 -29.27
C PRO A 15 -10.81 -7.09 -27.77
N MET A 16 -9.55 -7.40 -27.48
CA MET A 16 -9.01 -7.45 -26.12
C MET A 16 -7.90 -6.40 -25.95
N ARG A 17 -7.95 -5.64 -24.85
CA ARG A 17 -6.90 -4.71 -24.44
C ARG A 17 -6.33 -5.18 -23.11
N SER A 18 -5.00 -5.27 -23.05
CA SER A 18 -4.29 -5.74 -21.87
C SER A 18 -3.15 -4.79 -21.54
N ARG A 19 -3.04 -4.39 -20.27
CA ARG A 19 -1.92 -3.61 -19.74
C ARG A 19 -1.29 -4.33 -18.55
N ALA A 20 0.02 -4.24 -18.44
CA ALA A 20 0.75 -4.70 -17.27
C ALA A 20 1.13 -3.49 -16.41
N LEU A 21 1.00 -3.64 -15.09
CA LEU A 21 1.43 -2.67 -14.09
C LEU A 21 2.47 -3.36 -13.21
N CYS A 22 3.69 -2.81 -13.19
CA CYS A 22 4.71 -3.19 -12.23
C CYS A 22 4.44 -2.42 -10.93
N VAL A 23 4.21 -3.15 -9.84
CA VAL A 23 3.80 -2.60 -8.55
C VAL A 23 4.95 -2.47 -7.55
N ASP A 24 6.19 -2.72 -8.00
CA ASP A 24 7.37 -2.61 -7.15
C ASP A 24 7.43 -1.19 -6.55
N ASP A 25 7.63 -1.13 -5.24
CA ASP A 25 7.71 0.11 -4.45
C ASP A 25 6.44 0.99 -4.45
N MET A 26 5.30 0.48 -4.92
CA MET A 26 4.03 1.21 -4.86
C MET A 26 3.21 0.85 -3.62
N THR A 27 2.52 1.86 -3.09
CA THR A 27 1.43 1.68 -2.12
C THR A 27 0.15 1.22 -2.81
N GLY A 28 -0.77 0.57 -2.09
CA GLY A 28 -2.04 0.14 -2.68
C GLY A 28 -2.93 1.30 -3.17
N TYR A 29 -2.76 2.50 -2.59
CA TYR A 29 -3.37 3.73 -3.10
C TYR A 29 -2.80 4.11 -4.48
N GLU A 30 -1.47 4.15 -4.63
CA GLU A 30 -0.83 4.43 -5.92
C GLU A 30 -1.18 3.39 -6.99
N ILE A 31 -1.28 2.11 -6.60
CA ILE A 31 -1.70 1.03 -7.50
C ILE A 31 -3.15 1.26 -7.96
N THR A 32 -4.02 1.74 -7.07
CA THR A 32 -5.41 2.07 -7.41
C THR A 32 -5.47 3.19 -8.44
N GLU A 33 -4.82 4.33 -8.17
CA GLU A 33 -4.80 5.48 -9.09
C GLU A 33 -4.23 5.10 -10.45
N ARG A 34 -3.06 4.43 -10.47
CA ARG A 34 -2.42 4.03 -11.73
C ARG A 34 -3.24 3.00 -12.49
N SER A 35 -3.99 2.14 -11.81
CA SER A 35 -4.89 1.19 -12.46
C SER A 35 -6.07 1.89 -13.12
N ILE A 36 -6.62 2.92 -12.49
CA ILE A 36 -7.70 3.74 -13.06
C ILE A 36 -7.22 4.47 -14.32
N GLU A 37 -6.06 5.11 -14.25
CA GLU A 37 -5.45 5.77 -15.41
C GLU A 37 -5.25 4.79 -16.58
N LEU A 38 -4.79 3.56 -16.28
CA LEU A 38 -4.66 2.51 -17.29
C LEU A 38 -6.01 2.11 -17.90
N VAL A 39 -7.08 2.03 -17.10
CA VAL A 39 -8.44 1.76 -17.61
C VAL A 39 -8.88 2.87 -18.56
N ASP A 40 -8.69 4.12 -18.17
CA ASP A 40 -9.10 5.28 -18.98
C ASP A 40 -8.29 5.35 -20.29
N GLU A 41 -6.97 5.16 -20.23
CA GLU A 41 -6.09 5.06 -21.41
C GLU A 41 -6.44 3.88 -22.32
N MET A 42 -6.87 2.77 -21.73
CA MET A 42 -7.28 1.59 -22.47
C MET A 42 -8.58 1.81 -23.22
N GLY A 43 -9.40 2.82 -22.96
CA GLY A 43 -10.68 3.05 -23.66
C GLY A 43 -11.52 1.78 -23.73
N VAL A 44 -12.12 1.40 -22.60
CA VAL A 44 -12.63 0.03 -22.37
C VAL A 44 -14.02 -0.27 -22.95
N ASP A 45 -14.68 0.68 -23.61
CA ASP A 45 -16.04 0.48 -24.11
C ASP A 45 -16.16 -0.70 -25.07
N GLU A 46 -17.05 -1.65 -24.74
CA GLU A 46 -17.37 -2.86 -25.52
C GLU A 46 -16.19 -3.83 -25.77
N VAL A 47 -15.03 -3.61 -25.15
CA VAL A 47 -13.85 -4.49 -25.29
C VAL A 47 -13.69 -5.42 -24.10
N ILE A 48 -12.88 -6.47 -24.27
CA ILE A 48 -12.36 -7.25 -23.14
C ILE A 48 -11.14 -6.50 -22.60
N ALA A 49 -11.19 -6.04 -21.36
CA ALA A 49 -10.11 -5.28 -20.72
C ALA A 49 -9.43 -6.11 -19.63
N ARG A 50 -8.09 -6.04 -19.57
CA ARG A 50 -7.30 -6.75 -18.56
C ARG A 50 -6.17 -5.88 -18.03
N ILE A 51 -6.04 -5.84 -16.71
CA ILE A 51 -4.83 -5.36 -16.04
C ILE A 51 -4.09 -6.56 -15.45
N GLU A 52 -2.78 -6.60 -15.62
CA GLU A 52 -1.90 -7.61 -15.04
C GLU A 52 -0.94 -6.95 -14.04
N PHE A 53 -1.06 -7.28 -12.76
CA PHE A 53 -0.13 -6.82 -11.74
C PHE A 53 1.10 -7.73 -11.72
N THR A 54 2.28 -7.12 -11.69
CA THR A 54 3.59 -7.78 -11.72
C THR A 54 4.53 -7.12 -10.71
N GLY A 55 5.57 -7.84 -10.28
CA GLY A 55 6.52 -7.33 -9.28
C GLY A 55 6.22 -7.86 -7.88
N THR A 56 6.71 -7.15 -6.88
CA THR A 56 6.71 -7.54 -5.47
C THR A 56 5.86 -6.58 -4.66
N MET A 57 5.03 -7.14 -3.78
CA MET A 57 4.10 -6.39 -2.96
C MET A 57 4.01 -7.04 -1.57
N ASN A 58 3.81 -6.25 -0.52
CA ASN A 58 3.50 -6.80 0.80
C ASN A 58 1.98 -6.97 0.98
N GLU A 59 1.56 -7.78 1.95
CA GLU A 59 0.14 -8.07 2.16
C GLU A 59 -0.68 -6.83 2.56
N ALA A 60 -0.07 -5.88 3.30
CA ALA A 60 -0.73 -4.65 3.72
C ALA A 60 -1.12 -3.76 2.52
N GLU A 61 -0.20 -3.57 1.57
CA GLU A 61 -0.46 -2.81 0.35
C GLU A 61 -1.46 -3.52 -0.56
N ARG A 62 -1.42 -4.85 -0.63
CA ARG A 62 -2.43 -5.61 -1.38
C ARG A 62 -3.85 -5.38 -0.86
N ASN A 63 -3.98 -5.33 0.47
CA ASN A 63 -5.24 -5.12 1.15
C ASN A 63 -5.72 -3.66 1.08
N SER A 64 -4.85 -2.71 0.77
CA SER A 64 -5.21 -1.29 0.63
C SER A 64 -5.64 -0.90 -0.80
N ILE A 65 -5.53 -1.80 -1.78
CA ILE A 65 -5.99 -1.57 -3.16
C ILE A 65 -7.52 -1.53 -3.21
N ASN A 66 -8.08 -0.46 -3.81
CA ASN A 66 -9.52 -0.33 -4.00
C ASN A 66 -9.97 -0.98 -5.32
N PHE A 67 -10.07 -2.30 -5.32
CA PHE A 67 -10.53 -3.05 -6.50
C PHE A 67 -11.94 -2.70 -6.97
N ALA A 68 -12.80 -2.19 -6.08
CA ALA A 68 -14.15 -1.80 -6.44
C ALA A 68 -14.15 -0.53 -7.30
N GLU A 69 -13.34 0.46 -6.95
CA GLU A 69 -13.18 1.71 -7.70
C GLU A 69 -12.57 1.46 -9.08
N ILE A 70 -11.52 0.64 -9.17
CA ILE A 70 -10.93 0.25 -10.47
C ILE A 70 -11.99 -0.40 -11.38
N LYS A 71 -12.83 -1.29 -10.82
CA LYS A 71 -13.92 -1.95 -11.56
C LYS A 71 -15.02 -0.98 -11.99
N GLN A 72 -15.30 0.05 -11.19
CA GLN A 72 -16.29 1.08 -11.53
C GLN A 72 -15.86 1.88 -12.76
N HIS A 73 -14.58 2.23 -12.85
CA HIS A 73 -14.01 2.86 -14.06
C HIS A 73 -14.05 1.92 -15.26
N ALA A 74 -13.96 0.61 -15.04
CA ALA A 74 -14.02 -0.38 -16.10
C ALA A 74 -15.45 -0.80 -16.52
N ASN A 75 -16.51 -0.13 -16.04
CA ASN A 75 -17.90 -0.58 -16.21
C ASN A 75 -18.39 -0.60 -17.69
N GLY A 76 -17.74 0.16 -18.57
CA GLY A 76 -18.00 0.12 -20.02
C GLY A 76 -17.47 -1.14 -20.72
N ALA A 77 -16.61 -1.91 -20.06
CA ALA A 77 -16.02 -3.12 -20.62
C ALA A 77 -17.05 -4.23 -20.80
N ALA A 78 -16.95 -4.97 -21.91
CA ALA A 78 -17.71 -6.20 -22.08
C ALA A 78 -17.30 -7.27 -21.06
N TYR A 79 -16.02 -7.25 -20.65
CA TYR A 79 -15.49 -8.04 -19.57
C TYR A 79 -14.22 -7.38 -19.04
N PHE A 80 -14.10 -7.25 -17.72
CA PHE A 80 -12.90 -6.70 -17.07
C PHE A 80 -12.34 -7.69 -16.06
N THR A 81 -11.03 -7.90 -16.10
CA THR A 81 -10.32 -8.74 -15.13
C THR A 81 -9.01 -8.11 -14.68
N ILE A 82 -8.65 -8.37 -13.43
CA ILE A 82 -7.35 -8.06 -12.86
C ILE A 82 -6.66 -9.39 -12.59
N ASN A 83 -5.55 -9.62 -13.28
CA ASN A 83 -4.70 -10.78 -13.06
C ASN A 83 -3.55 -10.37 -12.15
N ASP A 84 -3.60 -10.85 -10.92
CA ASP A 84 -2.53 -10.62 -9.95
C ASP A 84 -1.46 -11.72 -10.07
N LYS A 85 -0.28 -11.34 -10.57
CA LYS A 85 0.93 -12.20 -10.65
C LYS A 85 2.03 -11.70 -9.70
N THR A 86 1.67 -10.91 -8.70
CA THR A 86 2.65 -10.35 -7.77
C THR A 86 3.19 -11.43 -6.85
N VAL A 87 4.46 -11.27 -6.47
CA VAL A 87 5.06 -12.08 -5.40
C VAL A 87 4.78 -11.38 -4.08
N VAL A 88 4.00 -12.03 -3.21
CA VAL A 88 3.75 -11.52 -1.86
C VAL A 88 4.98 -11.81 -1.01
N SER A 89 5.69 -10.77 -0.60
CA SER A 89 6.83 -10.90 0.32
C SER A 89 6.44 -10.48 1.73
N ASP A 90 6.31 -11.45 2.64
CA ASP A 90 6.09 -11.20 4.08
C ASP A 90 7.29 -10.46 4.73
N TYR A 91 8.44 -10.45 4.04
CA TYR A 91 9.71 -9.89 4.51
C TYR A 91 9.78 -8.36 4.53
N LEU A 92 8.76 -7.65 4.04
CA LEU A 92 8.73 -6.18 4.00
C LEU A 92 7.81 -5.54 5.06
N ASN A 93 7.36 -6.30 6.06
CA ASN A 93 6.74 -5.74 7.28
C ASN A 93 7.72 -4.91 8.15
N ILE A 94 8.95 -4.69 7.67
CA ILE A 94 9.95 -3.79 8.26
C ILE A 94 10.24 -2.63 7.29
N ARG A 95 9.24 -2.11 6.55
CA ARG A 95 9.31 -0.70 6.11
C ARG A 95 8.80 0.13 7.26
N GLY A 96 9.74 0.82 7.89
CA GLY A 96 9.66 1.41 9.21
C GLY A 96 8.32 2.07 9.52
N GLU A 97 7.86 1.84 10.76
CA GLU A 97 7.04 2.80 11.47
C GLU A 97 7.54 4.19 11.11
N ARG A 98 6.76 4.90 10.29
CA ARG A 98 7.03 6.29 9.99
C ARG A 98 7.09 6.96 11.35
N ILE A 99 8.28 7.40 11.75
CA ILE A 99 8.50 8.06 13.03
C ILE A 99 7.54 9.26 13.07
N VAL A 100 6.39 9.12 13.75
CA VAL A 100 5.33 10.14 13.83
C VAL A 100 5.74 11.25 14.80
N PHE A 101 6.85 11.06 15.51
CA PHE A 101 7.35 11.95 16.55
C PHE A 101 8.78 12.33 16.26
N SER A 102 9.07 13.63 16.13
CA SER A 102 10.44 14.12 16.03
C SER A 102 11.29 13.52 17.16
N PRO A 103 12.43 12.86 16.87
CA PRO A 103 13.32 12.33 17.91
C PRO A 103 13.72 13.38 18.96
N TYR A 104 13.74 14.66 18.58
CA TYR A 104 13.97 15.78 19.48
C TYR A 104 12.82 16.01 20.46
N ALA A 105 11.56 15.94 20.01
CA ALA A 105 10.40 16.17 20.87
C ALA A 105 10.23 15.06 21.92
N GLU A 106 10.50 13.82 21.54
CA GLU A 106 10.44 12.70 22.48
C GLU A 106 11.63 12.75 23.46
N LEU A 107 12.83 13.12 23.00
CA LEU A 107 13.99 13.35 23.87
C LEU A 107 13.74 14.49 24.88
N GLU A 108 13.18 15.63 24.44
CA GLU A 108 12.79 16.73 25.32
C GLU A 108 11.78 16.28 26.39
N ARG A 109 10.78 15.49 25.98
CA ARG A 109 9.78 14.93 26.90
C ARG A 109 10.41 14.00 27.93
N TYR A 110 11.34 13.13 27.51
CA TYR A 110 12.09 12.27 28.43
C TYR A 110 12.93 13.07 29.42
N LEU A 111 13.66 14.09 28.96
CA LEU A 111 14.46 14.94 29.83
C LEU A 111 13.58 15.70 30.83
N ALA A 112 12.48 16.32 30.39
CA ALA A 112 11.55 17.02 31.28
C ALA A 112 10.90 16.11 32.33
N MET A 113 10.56 14.87 31.95
CA MET A 113 10.02 13.89 32.90
C MET A 113 11.06 13.49 33.95
N THR A 114 12.32 13.37 33.54
CA THR A 114 13.43 13.03 34.45
C THR A 114 13.73 14.17 35.43
N ASP A 115 13.70 15.43 34.96
CA ASP A 115 13.89 16.60 35.81
C ASP A 115 12.76 16.75 36.85
N ASN A 116 11.51 16.55 36.44
CA ASN A 116 10.36 16.59 37.35
C ASN A 116 10.45 15.48 38.41
N LEU A 117 10.77 14.25 38.00
CA LEU A 117 10.92 13.12 38.92
C LEU A 117 12.06 13.37 39.92
N THR A 118 13.15 13.97 39.44
CA THR A 118 14.30 14.32 40.28
C THR A 118 13.92 15.39 41.31
N SER A 119 13.19 16.43 40.91
CA SER A 119 12.68 17.47 41.82
C SER A 119 11.73 16.90 42.87
N GLU A 120 10.80 16.04 42.48
CA GLU A 120 9.87 15.38 43.40
C GLU A 120 10.60 14.52 44.44
N ILE A 121 11.63 13.78 44.03
CA ILE A 121 12.46 12.97 44.93
C ILE A 121 13.22 13.87 45.92
N TYR A 122 13.79 15.00 45.47
CA TYR A 122 14.49 15.94 46.34
C TYR A 122 13.56 16.62 47.35
N ASP A 123 12.36 17.01 46.93
CA ASP A 123 11.35 17.61 47.81
C ASP A 123 10.85 16.61 48.86
N LEU A 124 10.59 15.36 48.45
CA LEU A 124 10.20 14.28 49.35
C LEU A 124 11.31 13.99 50.38
N GLY A 125 12.56 13.88 49.91
CA GLY A 125 13.72 13.67 50.78
C GLY A 125 13.92 14.81 51.79
N SER A 126 13.78 16.06 51.33
CA SER A 126 13.88 17.25 52.19
C SER A 126 12.78 17.28 53.25
N ARG A 127 11.54 16.92 52.89
CA ARG A 127 10.41 16.83 53.84
C ARG A 127 10.66 15.76 54.91
N ILE A 128 11.12 14.57 54.52
CA ILE A 128 11.46 13.50 55.46
C ILE A 128 12.57 13.92 56.43
N ILE A 129 13.57 14.67 55.95
CA ILE A 129 14.66 15.19 56.79
C ILE A 129 14.13 16.24 57.79
N GLN A 130 13.29 17.17 57.34
CA GLN A 130 12.68 18.19 58.21
C GLN A 130 11.79 17.59 59.29
N GLU A 131 10.91 16.64 58.93
CA GLU A 131 10.05 15.93 59.89
C GLU A 131 10.85 15.16 60.96
N ARG A 132 12.08 14.74 60.65
CA ARG A 132 12.98 14.10 61.63
C ARG A 132 13.73 15.08 62.50
N LEU A 133 13.98 16.31 62.03
CA LEU A 133 14.66 17.36 62.80
C LEU A 133 13.72 18.07 63.79
N GLU A 134 12.41 18.04 63.53
CA GLU A 134 11.37 18.62 64.38
C GLU A 134 10.81 17.66 65.46
N ARG A 135 11.36 16.44 65.55
CA ARG A 135 11.11 15.46 66.62
C ARG A 135 12.26 15.41 67.60
#